data_AF-A0A2S8CJW2-F1
#
_entry.id   AF-A0A2S8CJW2-F1
#
_cell.length_a   1.000
_cell.length_b   1.000
_cell.length_c   1.000
_cell.angle_alpha   90.00
_cell.angle_beta   90.00
_cell.angle_gamma   90.00
#
_symmetry.space_group_name_H-M   'P 1'
#
loop_
_entity.id
_entity.type
_entity.pdbx_description
1 polymer ?
#
loop_
_entity_poly.entity_id
_entity_poly.type
_entity_poly.pdbx_seq_one_letter_code
_entity_poly.pdbx_strand_id
1 'polypeptide(L)'
;MGIFDKLKLLPGAGKFTSSSPHHHSHLPPLDHDTLAGYGTPAGMGASGGAKDVERTSRATISAQVGAADPRRTHTGRIPAELITPVAVTEHQRRTVAMAVSVLLQYPDENFHDTVAAVEQHVEDLPQAIAEDFREFFSRAYSASLRDVEEHYVETFDQRRRCSLFLSYYAVGDTRQRGMAILAFGEQLRSLGFDFDENDELPDHLCVVLEALGLSEGSSHEQAVEFVASYRDGLEVLRAALEHTDSPYVSLIIAVCRALPRVDAEIAQKYVDLIRTGPPAEVVGIADLPFPTVQPDDL
;
A
#
# COMPACT_ATOMS: atom_id res chain seq x y z
N MET A 1 -8.28 -13.02 -13.60
CA MET A 1 -8.77 -11.92 -14.47
C MET A 1 -7.57 -11.14 -14.99
N GLY A 2 -7.51 -10.77 -16.27
CA GLY A 2 -6.32 -10.11 -16.85
C GLY A 2 -6.16 -8.64 -16.42
N ILE A 3 -4.96 -8.08 -16.55
CA ILE A 3 -4.63 -6.71 -16.09
C ILE A 3 -5.52 -5.64 -16.74
N PHE A 4 -5.80 -5.75 -18.04
CA PHE A 4 -6.72 -4.84 -18.74
C PHE A 4 -8.18 -5.01 -18.32
N ASP A 5 -8.58 -6.19 -17.83
CA ASP A 5 -9.93 -6.36 -17.29
C ASP A 5 -10.06 -5.70 -15.92
N LYS A 6 -9.02 -5.77 -15.09
CA LYS A 6 -8.93 -4.99 -13.84
C LYS A 6 -9.03 -3.49 -14.09
N LEU A 7 -8.34 -2.99 -15.12
CA LEU A 7 -8.41 -1.58 -15.51
C LEU A 7 -9.78 -1.14 -16.01
N LYS A 8 -10.52 -2.01 -16.73
CA LYS A 8 -11.91 -1.69 -17.14
C LYS A 8 -12.87 -1.58 -15.96
N LEU A 9 -12.52 -2.16 -14.82
CA LEU A 9 -13.27 -2.04 -13.57
C LEU A 9 -12.90 -0.77 -12.79
N LEU A 10 -11.91 0.02 -13.25
CA LEU A 10 -11.72 1.37 -12.74
C LEU A 10 -13.02 2.15 -12.93
N PRO A 11 -13.60 2.67 -11.84
CA PRO A 11 -14.84 3.41 -11.97
C PRO A 11 -14.57 4.64 -12.82
N GLY A 12 -15.47 4.95 -13.77
CA GLY A 12 -15.34 6.11 -14.67
C GLY A 12 -14.86 5.81 -16.10
N ALA A 13 -14.57 4.54 -16.46
CA ALA A 13 -14.22 4.16 -17.83
C ALA A 13 -15.39 4.36 -18.82
N GLY A 14 -15.50 5.56 -19.38
CA GLY A 14 -16.17 5.78 -20.65
C GLY A 14 -15.53 4.90 -21.74
N LYS A 15 -16.36 4.38 -22.65
CA LYS A 15 -15.97 3.43 -23.71
C LYS A 15 -14.71 3.88 -24.46
N PHE A 16 -13.61 3.12 -24.37
CA PHE A 16 -12.44 3.31 -25.22
C PHE A 16 -12.63 2.63 -26.58
N THR A 17 -12.64 3.43 -27.64
CA THR A 17 -12.41 2.98 -29.01
C THR A 17 -10.93 3.13 -29.32
N SER A 18 -10.29 2.08 -29.82
CA SER A 18 -8.89 2.11 -30.28
C SER A 18 -8.74 3.08 -31.45
N SER A 19 -8.02 4.18 -31.27
CA SER A 19 -7.47 4.94 -32.39
C SER A 19 -6.19 5.66 -31.97
N SER A 20 -5.06 5.18 -32.48
CA SER A 20 -3.76 5.84 -32.43
C SER A 20 -3.78 7.19 -33.13
N PRO A 21 -2.91 8.12 -32.70
CA PRO A 21 -2.31 9.03 -33.66
C PRO A 21 -0.78 9.17 -33.50
N HIS A 22 -0.10 9.08 -34.65
CA HIS A 22 1.20 9.67 -34.87
C HIS A 22 1.13 11.21 -34.78
N HIS A 23 2.11 11.88 -34.16
CA HIS A 23 3.04 12.80 -34.82
C HIS A 23 3.80 13.73 -33.83
N HIS A 24 5.13 13.74 -34.00
CA HIS A 24 6.05 14.88 -34.08
C HIS A 24 6.26 15.89 -32.95
N SER A 25 7.56 16.06 -32.69
CA SER A 25 8.27 16.94 -31.78
C SER A 25 8.34 18.40 -32.24
N HIS A 26 8.18 19.35 -31.29
CA HIS A 26 8.84 20.66 -31.36
C HIS A 26 8.83 21.39 -29.99
N LEU A 27 10.04 21.70 -29.49
CA LEU A 27 10.39 22.72 -28.49
C LEU A 27 11.16 23.81 -29.25
N PRO A 28 11.08 25.12 -28.90
CA PRO A 28 11.89 25.72 -27.82
C PRO A 28 11.32 27.09 -27.29
N PRO A 29 12.08 28.05 -26.70
CA PRO A 29 13.14 27.99 -25.67
C PRO A 29 12.80 28.81 -24.39
N LEU A 30 13.70 28.70 -23.39
CA LEU A 30 13.79 29.49 -22.16
C LEU A 30 14.33 30.91 -22.40
N ASP A 31 13.87 31.88 -21.61
CA ASP A 31 14.56 33.14 -21.36
C ASP A 31 14.75 33.41 -19.86
N HIS A 32 15.91 33.99 -19.58
CA HIS A 32 16.52 34.26 -18.29
C HIS A 32 16.17 35.68 -17.78
N ASP A 33 16.58 35.94 -16.53
CA ASP A 33 16.96 37.25 -15.98
C ASP A 33 15.89 38.16 -15.32
N THR A 34 15.89 38.20 -13.97
CA THR A 34 16.70 39.14 -13.13
C THR A 34 16.00 39.73 -11.88
N LEU A 35 16.84 39.82 -10.82
CA LEU A 35 16.99 40.90 -9.81
C LEU A 35 16.12 40.95 -8.53
N ALA A 36 16.83 40.71 -7.41
CA ALA A 36 16.95 41.48 -6.15
C ALA A 36 15.75 42.28 -5.61
N GLY A 37 15.47 42.37 -4.30
CA GLY A 37 16.19 41.98 -3.10
C GLY A 37 15.61 42.76 -1.89
N TYR A 38 16.12 42.41 -0.70
CA TYR A 38 16.06 43.13 0.58
C TYR A 38 14.73 43.31 1.34
N GLY A 39 14.77 42.92 2.62
CA GLY A 39 14.12 43.69 3.69
C GLY A 39 13.43 42.89 4.80
N THR A 40 14.20 42.40 5.79
CA THR A 40 13.69 42.15 7.16
C THR A 40 13.44 43.51 7.85
N PRO A 41 12.51 43.63 8.83
CA PRO A 41 12.91 43.43 10.23
C PRO A 41 11.84 42.88 11.21
N ALA A 42 12.37 42.30 12.29
CA ALA A 42 11.94 42.36 13.70
C ALA A 42 10.64 41.69 14.21
N GLY A 43 10.75 41.02 15.37
CA GLY A 43 9.62 40.80 16.28
C GLY A 43 9.74 39.59 17.21
N MET A 44 10.49 39.72 18.31
CA MET A 44 10.44 38.82 19.47
C MET A 44 9.06 38.80 20.14
N GLY A 45 8.63 37.65 20.63
CA GLY A 45 7.49 37.53 21.56
C GLY A 45 7.24 36.08 21.98
N ALA A 46 7.52 35.78 23.24
CA ALA A 46 7.48 34.46 23.87
C ALA A 46 6.12 34.14 24.51
N SER A 47 5.82 32.83 24.62
CA SER A 47 4.96 32.09 25.59
C SER A 47 4.23 30.98 24.83
N GLY A 48 4.20 29.70 25.19
CA GLY A 48 4.32 29.07 26.50
C GLY A 48 3.02 28.32 26.80
N GLY A 49 3.04 26.99 26.75
CA GLY A 49 2.02 26.13 27.37
C GLY A 49 0.93 25.55 26.47
N ALA A 50 1.19 24.37 25.86
CA ALA A 50 0.17 23.37 25.48
C ALA A 50 0.77 22.00 25.08
N LYS A 51 2.01 21.65 25.49
CA LYS A 51 2.68 20.41 25.04
C LYS A 51 2.90 19.33 26.12
N ASP A 52 2.49 19.56 27.36
CA ASP A 52 2.81 18.65 28.48
C ASP A 52 1.65 17.78 28.99
N VAL A 53 0.47 17.83 28.37
CA VAL A 53 -0.68 17.00 28.79
C VAL A 53 -0.82 15.71 27.98
N GLU A 54 -0.44 15.68 26.69
CA GLU A 54 -0.49 14.46 25.88
C GLU A 54 0.70 13.51 26.07
N ARG A 55 1.85 14.04 26.52
CA ARG A 55 3.06 13.24 26.74
C ARG A 55 2.95 12.32 27.96
N THR A 56 2.13 12.71 28.93
CA THR A 56 2.02 12.04 30.23
C THR A 56 1.03 10.87 30.19
N SER A 57 0.09 10.86 29.24
CA SER A 57 -0.90 9.77 29.10
C SER A 57 -0.37 8.54 28.35
N ARG A 58 0.61 8.70 27.44
CA ARG A 58 1.28 7.56 26.75
C ARG A 58 2.35 6.88 27.60
N ALA A 59 2.88 7.56 28.62
CA ALA A 59 3.95 7.03 29.46
C ALA A 59 3.46 5.96 30.46
N THR A 60 2.19 6.00 30.87
CA THR A 60 1.68 5.12 31.94
C THR A 60 1.29 3.72 31.46
N ILE A 61 1.07 3.51 30.16
CA ILE A 61 0.74 2.18 29.59
C ILE A 61 2.00 1.39 29.19
N SER A 62 3.13 2.07 28.98
CA SER A 62 4.40 1.44 28.57
C SER A 62 5.09 0.61 29.67
N ALA A 63 4.54 0.56 30.89
CA ALA A 63 5.21 -0.03 32.04
C ALA A 63 4.87 -1.52 32.29
N GLN A 64 3.87 -2.11 31.62
CA GLN A 64 3.36 -3.43 32.01
C GLN A 64 3.72 -4.61 31.08
N VAL A 65 4.34 -4.39 29.92
CA VAL A 65 4.86 -5.45 29.05
C VAL A 65 6.19 -4.96 28.51
N GLY A 66 7.28 -5.71 28.68
CA GLY A 66 8.63 -5.29 28.27
C GLY A 66 8.68 -4.84 26.81
N ALA A 67 8.55 -3.53 26.57
CA ALA A 67 8.09 -3.00 25.30
C ALA A 67 9.24 -2.95 24.30
N ALA A 68 9.12 -3.75 23.25
CA ALA A 68 9.78 -3.49 21.97
C ALA A 68 9.47 -2.04 21.54
N ASP A 69 10.45 -1.35 20.94
CA ASP A 69 10.30 0.02 20.44
C ASP A 69 8.98 0.16 19.64
N PRO A 70 7.99 0.96 20.09
CA PRO A 70 6.68 1.05 19.47
C PRO A 70 6.73 1.66 18.07
N ARG A 71 7.89 2.16 17.61
CA ARG A 71 8.12 2.66 16.24
C ARG A 71 8.87 1.65 15.38
N ARG A 72 8.69 0.36 15.61
CA ARG A 72 9.43 -0.69 14.93
C ARG A 72 8.52 -1.83 14.50
N THR A 73 8.53 -2.11 13.20
CA THR A 73 7.96 -3.33 12.64
C THR A 73 8.97 -4.46 12.73
N HIS A 74 8.61 -5.67 12.28
CA HIS A 74 9.56 -6.78 12.22
C HIS A 74 10.72 -6.52 11.25
N THR A 75 10.53 -5.65 10.26
CA THR A 75 11.44 -5.47 9.12
C THR A 75 12.17 -4.12 9.11
N GLY A 76 11.66 -3.12 9.83
CA GLY A 76 12.21 -1.77 9.82
C GLY A 76 11.69 -0.87 10.94
N ARG A 77 12.17 0.37 10.95
CA ARG A 77 11.66 1.42 11.83
C ARG A 77 10.60 2.21 11.07
N ILE A 78 9.49 2.49 11.73
CA ILE A 78 8.45 3.38 11.23
C ILE A 78 9.04 4.80 11.21
N PRO A 79 8.99 5.51 10.06
CA PRO A 79 9.45 6.88 9.97
C PRO A 79 8.78 7.81 11.00
N ALA A 80 9.51 8.81 11.48
CA ALA A 80 8.96 9.79 12.42
C ALA A 80 7.89 10.69 11.76
N GLU A 81 8.05 10.93 10.47
CA GLU A 81 7.12 11.69 9.64
C GLU A 81 6.43 10.73 8.67
N LEU A 82 5.11 10.60 8.84
CA LEU A 82 4.25 9.79 7.97
C LEU A 82 3.64 10.68 6.90
N ILE A 83 3.31 10.09 5.74
CA ILE A 83 2.65 10.82 4.67
C ILE A 83 1.31 11.38 5.15
N THR A 84 1.04 12.65 4.83
CA THR A 84 -0.20 13.29 5.25
C THR A 84 -1.33 12.87 4.31
N PRO A 85 -2.47 12.36 4.84
CA PRO A 85 -3.62 12.04 4.02
C PRO A 85 -4.17 13.25 3.27
N VAL A 86 -4.75 12.99 2.11
CA VAL A 86 -5.47 13.96 1.28
C VAL A 86 -6.94 13.57 1.25
N ALA A 87 -7.83 14.56 1.27
CA ALA A 87 -9.25 14.31 1.10
C ALA A 87 -9.51 13.73 -0.30
N VAL A 88 -10.09 12.53 -0.36
CA VAL A 88 -10.46 11.82 -1.58
C VAL A 88 -11.89 11.34 -1.45
N THR A 89 -12.61 11.29 -2.58
CA THR A 89 -13.88 10.56 -2.66
C THR A 89 -13.63 9.06 -2.64
N GLU A 90 -14.67 8.27 -2.36
CA GLU A 90 -14.62 6.80 -2.52
C GLU A 90 -14.13 6.41 -3.91
N HIS A 91 -14.68 7.03 -4.94
CA HIS A 91 -14.28 6.81 -6.33
C HIS A 91 -12.78 7.04 -6.55
N GLN A 92 -12.26 8.19 -6.11
CA GLN A 92 -10.83 8.51 -6.25
C GLN A 92 -9.95 7.52 -5.47
N ARG A 93 -10.38 7.09 -4.27
CA ARG A 93 -9.64 6.10 -3.49
C ARG A 93 -9.59 4.74 -4.17
N ARG A 94 -10.70 4.29 -4.75
CA ARG A 94 -10.77 3.06 -5.54
C ARG A 94 -9.86 3.13 -6.76
N THR A 95 -9.87 4.25 -7.47
CA THR A 95 -8.98 4.50 -8.61
C THR A 95 -7.52 4.42 -8.21
N VAL A 96 -7.11 5.07 -7.11
CA VAL A 96 -5.73 4.97 -6.59
C VAL A 96 -5.36 3.53 -6.27
N ALA A 97 -6.21 2.81 -5.53
CA ALA A 97 -5.92 1.46 -5.11
C ALA A 97 -5.74 0.50 -6.31
N MET A 98 -6.66 0.54 -7.26
CA MET A 98 -6.59 -0.31 -8.45
C MET A 98 -5.41 0.09 -9.36
N ALA A 99 -5.18 1.38 -9.58
CA ALA A 99 -4.04 1.87 -10.36
C ALA A 99 -2.70 1.40 -9.77
N VAL A 100 -2.52 1.50 -8.45
CA VAL A 100 -1.29 1.04 -7.80
C VAL A 100 -1.20 -0.50 -7.80
N SER A 101 -2.32 -1.21 -7.62
CA SER A 101 -2.35 -2.67 -7.69
C SER A 101 -1.85 -3.22 -9.03
N VAL A 102 -2.24 -2.60 -10.15
CA VAL A 102 -1.77 -3.05 -11.47
C VAL A 102 -0.33 -2.63 -11.76
N LEU A 103 0.10 -1.44 -11.33
CA LEU A 103 1.46 -0.95 -11.56
C LEU A 103 2.53 -1.61 -10.66
N LEU A 104 2.11 -2.25 -9.56
CA LEU A 104 2.98 -3.04 -8.68
C LEU A 104 3.01 -4.54 -9.03
N GLN A 105 2.30 -4.99 -10.06
CA GLN A 105 2.49 -6.36 -10.57
C GLN A 105 3.83 -6.46 -11.31
N TYR A 106 4.37 -7.68 -11.40
CA TYR A 106 5.57 -7.93 -12.19
C TYR A 106 5.33 -7.45 -13.63
N PRO A 107 6.22 -6.61 -14.20
CA PRO A 107 6.04 -6.04 -15.52
C PRO A 107 6.10 -7.14 -16.60
N ASP A 108 5.08 -7.21 -17.44
CA ASP A 108 5.01 -8.12 -18.58
C ASP A 108 5.17 -7.35 -19.91
N GLU A 109 4.98 -8.02 -21.05
CA GLU A 109 5.03 -7.38 -22.37
C GLU A 109 4.05 -6.20 -22.54
N ASN A 110 3.03 -6.09 -21.69
CA ASN A 110 2.01 -5.06 -21.72
C ASN A 110 2.29 -3.92 -20.71
N PHE A 111 3.48 -3.88 -20.10
CA PHE A 111 3.80 -2.89 -19.06
C PHE A 111 3.54 -1.44 -19.52
N HIS A 112 4.06 -1.03 -20.67
CA HIS A 112 3.89 0.35 -21.15
C HIS A 112 2.43 0.66 -21.53
N ASP A 113 1.69 -0.31 -22.05
CA ASP A 113 0.27 -0.16 -22.34
C ASP A 113 -0.56 -0.04 -21.05
N THR A 114 -0.16 -0.75 -20.00
CA THR A 114 -0.76 -0.65 -18.66
C THR A 114 -0.50 0.73 -18.07
N VAL A 115 0.73 1.25 -18.17
CA VAL A 115 1.07 2.61 -17.73
C VAL A 115 0.23 3.65 -18.45
N ALA A 116 0.15 3.56 -19.78
CA ALA A 116 -0.65 4.50 -20.59
C ALA A 116 -2.15 4.44 -20.26
N ALA A 117 -2.68 3.24 -19.99
CA ALA A 117 -4.07 3.09 -19.59
C ALA A 117 -4.33 3.68 -18.19
N VAL A 118 -3.45 3.44 -17.21
CA VAL A 118 -3.58 4.04 -15.87
C VAL A 118 -3.50 5.56 -15.92
N GLU A 119 -2.61 6.11 -16.74
CA GLU A 119 -2.44 7.56 -16.90
C GLU A 119 -3.75 8.26 -17.25
N GLN A 120 -4.59 7.64 -18.10
CA GLN A 120 -5.89 8.17 -18.50
C GLN A 120 -6.93 8.22 -17.37
N HIS A 121 -6.72 7.48 -16.27
CA HIS A 121 -7.66 7.38 -15.16
C HIS A 121 -7.25 8.19 -13.93
N VAL A 122 -6.02 8.69 -13.87
CA VAL A 122 -5.50 9.41 -12.70
C VAL A 122 -5.57 10.93 -12.82
N GLU A 123 -6.07 11.46 -13.94
CA GLU A 123 -6.20 12.92 -14.17
C GLU A 123 -7.16 13.60 -13.18
N ASP A 124 -8.25 12.92 -12.81
CA ASP A 124 -9.29 13.45 -11.90
C ASP A 124 -8.96 13.26 -10.40
N LEU A 125 -7.77 12.76 -10.08
CA LEU A 125 -7.31 12.63 -8.70
C LEU A 125 -6.88 14.00 -8.12
N PRO A 126 -6.90 14.16 -6.80
CA PRO A 126 -6.34 15.36 -6.17
C PRO A 126 -4.90 15.58 -6.63
N GLN A 127 -4.53 16.85 -6.85
CA GLN A 127 -3.26 17.23 -7.47
C GLN A 127 -2.04 16.53 -6.85
N ALA A 128 -1.95 16.46 -5.52
CA ALA A 128 -0.83 15.82 -4.82
C ALA A 128 -0.69 14.34 -5.17
N ILE A 129 -1.80 13.62 -5.36
CA ILE A 129 -1.80 12.20 -5.73
C ILE A 129 -1.48 12.05 -7.22
N ALA A 130 -2.06 12.90 -8.06
CA ALA A 130 -1.77 12.88 -9.50
C ALA A 130 -0.29 13.20 -9.80
N GLU A 131 0.35 14.05 -8.99
CA GLU A 131 1.79 14.32 -9.05
C GLU A 131 2.63 13.08 -8.73
N ASP A 132 2.25 12.32 -7.69
CA ASP A 132 2.93 11.08 -7.32
C ASP A 132 2.88 10.04 -8.48
N PHE A 133 1.75 9.92 -9.18
CA PHE A 133 1.64 9.07 -10.38
C PHE A 133 2.47 9.59 -11.55
N ARG A 134 2.47 10.90 -11.82
CA ARG A 134 3.28 11.50 -12.90
C ARG A 134 4.77 11.27 -12.70
N GLU A 135 5.25 11.29 -11.46
CA GLU A 135 6.64 10.95 -11.14
C GLU A 135 6.96 9.50 -11.55
N PHE A 136 6.08 8.55 -11.22
CA PHE A 136 6.23 7.16 -11.64
C PHE A 136 6.23 7.03 -13.17
N PHE A 137 5.25 7.63 -13.85
CA PHE A 137 5.13 7.55 -15.31
C PHE A 137 6.37 8.10 -16.02
N SER A 138 6.91 9.23 -15.55
CA SER A 138 8.13 9.80 -16.12
C SER A 138 9.31 8.83 -16.06
N ARG A 139 9.43 8.04 -14.97
CA ARG A 139 10.47 7.03 -14.83
C ARG A 139 10.16 5.80 -15.68
N ALA A 140 8.92 5.34 -15.67
CA ALA A 140 8.45 4.18 -16.43
C ALA A 140 8.62 4.36 -17.95
N TYR A 141 8.31 5.53 -18.50
CA TYR A 141 8.47 5.82 -19.93
C TYR A 141 9.94 5.99 -20.36
N SER A 142 10.85 6.24 -19.41
CA SER A 142 12.28 6.39 -19.68
C SER A 142 13.06 5.07 -19.69
N ALA A 143 12.44 3.99 -19.22
CA ALA A 143 13.05 2.68 -19.09
C ALA A 143 12.56 1.72 -20.19
N SER A 144 13.41 0.77 -20.61
CA SER A 144 12.93 -0.35 -21.42
C SER A 144 12.25 -1.38 -20.53
N LEU A 145 11.38 -2.24 -21.10
CA LEU A 145 10.74 -3.34 -20.35
C LEU A 145 11.75 -4.15 -19.53
N ARG A 146 12.88 -4.52 -20.16
CA ARG A 146 13.94 -5.28 -19.48
C ARG A 146 14.51 -4.54 -18.28
N ASP A 147 14.72 -3.23 -18.38
CA ASP A 147 15.23 -2.43 -17.26
C ASP A 147 14.22 -2.43 -16.11
N VAL A 148 12.92 -2.35 -16.42
CA VAL A 148 11.85 -2.38 -15.41
C VAL A 148 11.73 -3.76 -14.75
N GLU A 149 11.83 -4.85 -15.53
CA GLU A 149 11.88 -6.23 -15.01
C GLU A 149 13.07 -6.44 -14.06
N GLU A 150 14.27 -6.07 -14.49
CA GLU A 150 15.49 -6.19 -13.68
C GLU A 150 15.38 -5.37 -12.38
N HIS A 151 14.89 -4.13 -12.48
CA HIS A 151 14.68 -3.26 -11.32
C HIS A 151 13.58 -3.77 -10.38
N TYR A 152 12.52 -4.39 -10.91
CA TYR A 152 11.45 -4.99 -10.11
C TYR A 152 12.02 -6.12 -9.25
N VAL A 153 12.76 -7.07 -9.84
CA VAL A 153 13.36 -8.19 -9.12
C VAL A 153 14.38 -7.70 -8.09
N GLU A 154 15.24 -6.74 -8.45
CA GLU A 154 16.18 -6.15 -7.49
C GLU A 154 15.45 -5.48 -6.32
N THR A 155 14.34 -4.79 -6.60
CA THR A 155 13.59 -4.06 -5.59
C THR A 155 12.79 -4.99 -4.68
N PHE A 156 11.94 -5.85 -5.22
CA PHE A 156 10.92 -6.56 -4.45
C PHE A 156 11.34 -7.97 -4.02
N ASP A 157 12.11 -8.69 -4.84
CA ASP A 157 12.45 -10.09 -4.57
C ASP A 157 13.74 -10.22 -3.76
N GLN A 158 14.72 -9.35 -4.03
CA GLN A 158 16.04 -9.44 -3.41
C GLN A 158 16.15 -8.67 -2.09
N ARG A 159 15.30 -7.65 -1.87
CA ARG A 159 15.38 -6.78 -0.69
C ARG A 159 14.21 -7.02 0.25
N ARG A 160 14.47 -7.73 1.34
CA ARG A 160 13.49 -8.02 2.40
C ARG A 160 12.71 -6.80 2.90
N ARG A 161 13.33 -5.61 2.96
CA ARG A 161 12.68 -4.38 3.45
C ARG A 161 11.71 -3.75 2.45
N CYS A 162 11.75 -4.18 1.20
CA CYS A 162 10.85 -3.73 0.15
C CYS A 162 9.76 -4.77 -0.15
N SER A 163 9.61 -5.83 0.66
CA SER A 163 8.63 -6.88 0.40
C SER A 163 7.21 -6.33 0.23
N LEU A 164 6.46 -6.85 -0.73
CA LEU A 164 5.05 -6.49 -0.96
C LEU A 164 4.08 -7.30 -0.07
N PHE A 165 4.57 -8.18 0.79
CA PHE A 165 3.73 -8.97 1.70
C PHE A 165 3.49 -8.24 3.03
N LEU A 166 2.26 -7.78 3.28
CA LEU A 166 1.93 -6.98 4.46
C LEU A 166 2.13 -7.73 5.78
N SER A 167 1.87 -9.04 5.80
CA SER A 167 2.10 -9.88 6.98
C SER A 167 3.58 -9.87 7.42
N TYR A 168 4.51 -9.65 6.49
CA TYR A 168 5.94 -9.64 6.77
C TYR A 168 6.33 -8.48 7.70
N TYR A 169 5.67 -7.33 7.57
CA TYR A 169 5.89 -6.18 8.47
C TYR A 169 5.31 -6.43 9.87
N ALA A 170 4.18 -7.13 9.95
CA ALA A 170 3.48 -7.39 11.20
C ALA A 170 4.08 -8.53 12.04
N VAL A 171 4.58 -9.61 11.42
CA VAL A 171 5.08 -10.80 12.14
C VAL A 171 6.42 -11.34 11.63
N GLY A 172 6.98 -10.79 10.55
CA GLY A 172 8.19 -11.30 9.92
C GLY A 172 8.01 -12.71 9.33
N ASP A 173 9.12 -13.37 9.04
CA ASP A 173 9.15 -14.77 8.59
C ASP A 173 9.16 -15.72 9.79
N THR A 174 8.06 -15.71 10.54
CA THR A 174 7.87 -16.57 11.72
C THR A 174 6.76 -17.58 11.46
N ARG A 175 6.65 -18.60 12.31
CA ARG A 175 5.52 -19.55 12.26
C ARG A 175 4.15 -18.85 12.33
N GLN A 176 4.08 -17.64 12.89
CA GLN A 176 2.86 -16.84 12.95
C GLN A 176 2.44 -16.28 11.58
N ARG A 177 3.36 -16.20 10.61
CA ARG A 177 3.05 -15.68 9.26
C ARG A 177 2.01 -16.51 8.53
N GLY A 178 2.05 -17.85 8.67
CA GLY A 178 1.04 -18.72 8.06
C GLY A 178 -0.37 -18.41 8.56
N MET A 179 -0.54 -18.17 9.86
CA MET A 179 -1.84 -17.77 10.43
C MET A 179 -2.27 -16.39 9.96
N ALA A 180 -1.33 -15.45 9.85
CA ALA A 180 -1.60 -14.12 9.32
C ALA A 180 -2.13 -14.17 7.88
N ILE A 181 -1.51 -14.98 7.01
CA ILE A 181 -1.95 -15.16 5.63
C ILE A 181 -3.39 -15.69 5.57
N LEU A 182 -3.73 -16.70 6.39
CA LEU A 182 -5.10 -17.23 6.45
C LEU A 182 -6.11 -16.16 6.88
N ALA A 183 -5.78 -15.39 7.91
CA ALA A 183 -6.64 -14.33 8.43
C ALA A 183 -6.80 -13.17 7.43
N PHE A 184 -5.77 -12.85 6.63
CA PHE A 184 -5.89 -11.95 5.49
C PHE A 184 -6.93 -12.47 4.49
N GLY A 185 -6.87 -13.76 4.14
CA GLY A 185 -7.83 -14.38 3.21
C GLY A 185 -9.27 -14.34 3.73
N GLU A 186 -9.47 -14.62 5.02
CA GLU A 186 -10.79 -14.50 5.66
C GLU A 186 -11.31 -13.06 5.68
N GLN A 187 -10.44 -12.10 5.98
CA GLN A 187 -10.81 -10.69 5.97
C GLN A 187 -11.22 -10.23 4.56
N LEU A 188 -10.45 -10.60 3.53
CA LEU A 188 -10.80 -10.30 2.13
C LEU A 188 -12.14 -10.92 1.73
N ARG A 189 -12.38 -12.19 2.09
CA ARG A 189 -13.67 -12.86 1.87
C ARG A 189 -14.82 -12.16 2.59
N SER A 190 -14.60 -11.67 3.81
CA SER A 190 -15.62 -10.91 4.56
C SER A 190 -15.99 -9.59 3.89
N LEU A 191 -15.07 -9.01 3.11
CA LEU A 191 -15.30 -7.83 2.27
C LEU A 191 -16.00 -8.17 0.94
N GLY A 192 -16.33 -9.44 0.70
CA GLY A 192 -16.94 -9.92 -0.54
C GLY A 192 -15.94 -10.11 -1.68
N PHE A 193 -14.64 -10.10 -1.40
CA PHE A 193 -13.61 -10.34 -2.41
C PHE A 193 -13.23 -11.82 -2.42
N ASP A 194 -13.51 -12.47 -3.55
CA ASP A 194 -13.05 -13.83 -3.84
C ASP A 194 -11.80 -13.75 -4.72
N PHE A 195 -10.79 -14.54 -4.40
CA PHE A 195 -9.50 -14.52 -5.09
C PHE A 195 -8.96 -15.93 -5.21
N ASP A 196 -8.25 -16.19 -6.30
CA ASP A 196 -7.60 -17.48 -6.51
C ASP A 196 -6.33 -17.54 -5.66
N GLU A 197 -6.39 -18.29 -4.55
CA GLU A 197 -5.25 -18.52 -3.65
C GLU A 197 -4.05 -19.18 -4.36
N ASN A 198 -4.22 -19.71 -5.57
CA ASN A 198 -3.15 -20.32 -6.34
C ASN A 198 -2.32 -19.31 -7.15
N ASP A 199 -2.85 -18.11 -7.41
CA ASP A 199 -2.18 -17.09 -8.23
C ASP A 199 -1.26 -16.19 -7.37
N GLU A 200 -1.77 -15.68 -6.24
CA GLU A 200 -1.04 -14.79 -5.34
C GLU A 200 -1.56 -14.90 -3.90
N LEU A 201 -0.69 -14.67 -2.91
CA LEU A 201 -1.10 -14.77 -1.51
C LEU A 201 -2.01 -13.60 -1.08
N PRO A 202 -2.97 -13.83 -0.17
CA PRO A 202 -3.91 -12.79 0.28
C PRO A 202 -3.27 -11.63 1.03
N ASP A 203 -2.06 -11.79 1.55
CA ASP A 203 -1.31 -10.72 2.20
C ASP A 203 -0.45 -9.89 1.24
N HIS A 204 -0.44 -10.22 -0.06
CA HIS A 204 0.25 -9.44 -1.07
C HIS A 204 -0.46 -8.11 -1.30
N LEU A 205 0.31 -7.01 -1.32
CA LEU A 205 -0.22 -5.65 -1.39
C LEU A 205 -1.10 -5.44 -2.62
N CYS A 206 -0.75 -6.01 -3.78
CA CYS A 206 -1.57 -5.88 -4.98
C CYS A 206 -2.96 -6.50 -4.82
N VAL A 207 -3.07 -7.64 -4.14
CA VAL A 207 -4.35 -8.33 -3.87
C VAL A 207 -5.21 -7.49 -2.94
N VAL A 208 -4.61 -6.96 -1.88
CA VAL A 208 -5.29 -6.10 -0.90
C VAL A 208 -5.77 -4.79 -1.53
N LEU A 209 -4.96 -4.17 -2.39
CA LEU A 209 -5.33 -2.96 -3.10
C LEU A 209 -6.37 -3.20 -4.20
N GLU A 210 -6.33 -4.36 -4.86
CA GLU A 210 -7.36 -4.78 -5.81
C GLU A 210 -8.72 -4.91 -5.12
N ALA A 211 -8.77 -5.58 -3.97
CA ALA A 211 -9.98 -5.69 -3.16
C ALA A 211 -10.51 -4.30 -2.75
N LEU A 212 -9.64 -3.38 -2.33
CA LEU A 212 -10.03 -2.00 -2.03
C LEU A 212 -10.57 -1.27 -3.27
N GLY A 213 -9.96 -1.46 -4.45
CA GLY A 213 -10.41 -0.88 -5.71
C GLY A 213 -11.79 -1.38 -6.16
N LEU A 214 -12.10 -2.64 -5.88
CA LEU A 214 -13.37 -3.28 -6.27
C LEU A 214 -14.49 -3.11 -5.25
N SER A 215 -14.17 -2.83 -3.99
CA SER A 215 -15.16 -2.61 -2.93
C SER A 215 -16.02 -1.35 -3.16
N GLU A 216 -17.28 -1.40 -2.73
CA GLU A 216 -18.25 -0.28 -2.84
C GLU A 216 -19.07 -0.10 -1.56
N GLY A 217 -19.48 1.14 -1.27
CA GLY A 217 -20.39 1.45 -0.17
C GLY A 217 -19.86 0.99 1.21
N SER A 218 -20.68 0.27 1.98
CA SER A 218 -20.29 -0.17 3.33
C SER A 218 -19.12 -1.17 3.34
N SER A 219 -18.93 -1.95 2.26
CA SER A 219 -17.76 -2.83 2.12
C SER A 219 -16.49 -2.01 1.87
N HIS A 220 -16.62 -0.87 1.18
CA HIS A 220 -15.49 0.04 0.92
C HIS A 220 -14.96 0.66 2.20
N GLU A 221 -15.84 1.14 3.09
CA GLU A 221 -15.41 1.69 4.39
C GLU A 221 -14.62 0.67 5.23
N GLN A 222 -15.06 -0.59 5.25
CA GLN A 222 -14.36 -1.67 5.94
C GLN A 222 -13.02 -2.03 5.26
N ALA A 223 -12.98 -2.05 3.92
CA ALA A 223 -11.75 -2.27 3.17
C ALA A 223 -10.74 -1.16 3.44
N VAL A 224 -11.20 0.10 3.49
CA VAL A 224 -10.37 1.27 3.84
C VAL A 224 -9.76 1.11 5.22
N GLU A 225 -10.58 0.79 6.23
CA GLU A 225 -10.12 0.62 7.61
C GLU A 225 -9.09 -0.52 7.70
N PHE A 226 -9.37 -1.63 7.01
CA PHE A 226 -8.47 -2.77 6.91
C PHE A 226 -7.12 -2.38 6.30
N VAL A 227 -7.07 -1.75 5.12
CA VAL A 227 -5.79 -1.35 4.50
C VAL A 227 -5.07 -0.30 5.34
N ALA A 228 -5.80 0.67 5.89
CA ALA A 228 -5.22 1.73 6.72
C ALA A 228 -4.68 1.21 8.07
N SER A 229 -5.16 0.06 8.58
CA SER A 229 -4.57 -0.59 9.75
C SER A 229 -3.13 -1.07 9.53
N TYR A 230 -2.73 -1.29 8.26
CA TYR A 230 -1.37 -1.67 7.86
C TYR A 230 -0.48 -0.49 7.46
N ARG A 231 -0.88 0.74 7.82
CA ARG A 231 -0.16 1.96 7.44
C ARG A 231 1.31 1.94 7.85
N ASP A 232 1.64 1.40 9.01
CA ASP A 232 3.03 1.30 9.48
C ASP A 232 3.90 0.43 8.56
N GLY A 233 3.34 -0.66 8.01
CA GLY A 233 4.02 -1.49 7.03
C GLY A 233 4.27 -0.74 5.72
N LEU A 234 3.27 -0.02 5.23
CA LEU A 234 3.39 0.81 4.02
C LEU A 234 4.43 1.94 4.20
N GLU A 235 4.53 2.54 5.38
CA GLU A 235 5.50 3.60 5.65
C GLU A 235 6.92 3.06 5.80
N VAL A 236 7.09 1.83 6.30
CA VAL A 236 8.39 1.13 6.28
C VAL A 236 8.79 0.77 4.84
N LEU A 237 7.86 0.26 4.04
CA LEU A 237 8.08 0.00 2.61
C LEU A 237 8.48 1.28 1.88
N ARG A 238 7.73 2.38 2.06
CA ARG A 238 8.04 3.70 1.49
C ARG A 238 9.47 4.12 1.84
N ALA A 239 9.83 4.12 3.12
CA ALA A 239 11.16 4.54 3.55
C ALA A 239 12.28 3.65 2.98
N ALA A 240 12.03 2.35 2.79
CA ALA A 240 12.97 1.45 2.15
C ALA A 240 13.13 1.78 0.65
N LEU A 241 12.03 2.05 -0.05
CA LEU A 241 12.04 2.45 -1.47
C LEU A 241 12.74 3.79 -1.67
N GLU A 242 12.47 4.79 -0.82
CA GLU A 242 13.16 6.10 -0.80
C GLU A 242 14.67 5.96 -0.64
N HIS A 243 15.11 5.10 0.29
CA HIS A 243 16.53 4.87 0.51
C HIS A 243 17.26 4.34 -0.72
N THR A 244 16.51 3.73 -1.64
CA THR A 244 17.04 3.09 -2.85
C THR A 244 16.72 3.87 -4.13
N ASP A 245 16.17 5.08 -4.02
CA ASP A 245 15.71 5.91 -5.15
C ASP A 245 14.81 5.14 -6.13
N SER A 246 13.95 4.26 -5.59
CA SER A 246 13.10 3.41 -6.41
C SER A 246 11.86 4.17 -6.88
N PRO A 247 11.50 4.15 -8.19
CA PRO A 247 10.33 4.86 -8.72
C PRO A 247 9.03 4.39 -8.08
N TYR A 248 8.96 3.14 -7.61
CA TYR A 248 7.78 2.60 -6.93
C TYR A 248 7.42 3.34 -5.63
N VAL A 249 8.33 4.15 -5.07
CA VAL A 249 8.06 4.96 -3.88
C VAL A 249 6.85 5.86 -4.07
N SER A 250 6.71 6.50 -5.24
CA SER A 250 5.64 7.47 -5.46
C SER A 250 4.27 6.80 -5.50
N LEU A 251 4.19 5.55 -5.97
CA LEU A 251 2.98 4.73 -5.89
C LEU A 251 2.56 4.44 -4.43
N ILE A 252 3.53 4.12 -3.56
CA ILE A 252 3.24 3.89 -2.14
C ILE A 252 2.83 5.20 -1.44
N ILE A 253 3.44 6.34 -1.81
CA ILE A 253 3.02 7.66 -1.34
C ILE A 253 1.57 7.95 -1.75
N ALA A 254 1.19 7.68 -3.00
CA ALA A 254 -0.17 7.87 -3.49
C ALA A 254 -1.20 7.07 -2.67
N VAL A 255 -0.94 5.79 -2.40
CA VAL A 255 -1.78 4.97 -1.50
C VAL A 255 -1.87 5.59 -0.11
N CYS A 256 -0.71 5.97 0.47
CA CYS A 256 -0.65 6.57 1.79
C CYS A 256 -1.41 7.91 1.88
N ARG A 257 -1.45 8.71 0.81
CA ARG A 257 -2.27 9.92 0.75
C ARG A 257 -3.76 9.61 0.67
N ALA A 258 -4.13 8.58 -0.09
CA ALA A 258 -5.53 8.22 -0.29
C ALA A 258 -6.16 7.55 0.96
N LEU A 259 -5.37 6.96 1.85
CA LEU A 259 -5.84 6.31 3.07
C LEU A 259 -6.00 7.29 4.24
N PRO A 260 -7.10 7.19 5.02
CA PRO A 260 -7.26 7.97 6.23
C PRO A 260 -6.26 7.54 7.31
N ARG A 261 -6.11 8.36 8.34
CA ARG A 261 -5.48 7.91 9.59
C ARG A 261 -6.47 7.05 10.35
N VAL A 262 -6.02 5.89 10.81
CA VAL A 262 -6.76 5.02 11.72
C VAL A 262 -6.17 5.17 13.12
N ASP A 263 -7.02 5.16 14.14
CA ASP A 263 -6.58 5.24 15.53
C ASP A 263 -5.70 4.04 15.89
N ALA A 264 -4.66 4.29 16.70
CA ALA A 264 -3.68 3.26 17.04
C ALA A 264 -4.31 2.01 17.68
N GLU A 265 -5.40 2.16 18.45
CA GLU A 265 -6.13 1.04 19.04
C GLU A 265 -6.84 0.18 18.00
N ILE A 266 -7.44 0.80 16.98
CA ILE A 266 -8.11 0.09 15.88
C ILE A 266 -7.06 -0.62 15.03
N ALA A 267 -5.98 0.08 14.67
CA ALA A 267 -4.87 -0.52 13.93
C ALA A 267 -4.30 -1.73 14.67
N GLN A 268 -4.10 -1.62 15.99
CA GLN A 268 -3.60 -2.73 16.80
C GLN A 268 -4.59 -3.91 16.84
N LYS A 269 -5.90 -3.67 16.90
CA LYS A 269 -6.92 -4.74 16.86
C LYS A 269 -6.85 -5.53 15.55
N TYR A 270 -6.72 -4.86 14.41
CA TYR A 270 -6.57 -5.53 13.12
C TYR A 270 -5.27 -6.32 13.03
N VAL A 271 -4.16 -5.73 13.48
CA VAL A 271 -2.87 -6.43 13.54
C VAL A 271 -2.98 -7.65 14.44
N ASP A 272 -3.54 -7.53 15.65
CA ASP A 272 -3.68 -8.64 16.58
C ASP A 272 -4.61 -9.73 16.05
N LEU A 273 -5.75 -9.37 15.47
CA LEU A 273 -6.68 -10.30 14.82
C LEU A 273 -5.97 -11.14 13.76
N ILE A 274 -5.13 -10.50 12.95
CA ILE A 274 -4.40 -11.19 11.90
C ILE A 274 -3.26 -12.03 12.49
N ARG A 275 -2.59 -11.57 13.54
CA ARG A 275 -1.52 -12.31 14.23
C ARG A 275 -2.01 -13.59 14.90
N THR A 276 -3.17 -13.54 15.54
CA THR A 276 -3.72 -14.66 16.31
C THR A 276 -4.65 -15.54 15.50
N GLY A 277 -5.03 -15.10 14.29
CA GLY A 277 -6.23 -15.59 13.61
C GLY A 277 -7.50 -15.05 14.27
N PRO A 278 -8.68 -15.29 13.68
CA PRO A 278 -9.95 -14.98 14.33
C PRO A 278 -9.98 -15.53 15.76
N PRO A 279 -10.64 -14.87 16.72
CA PRO A 279 -10.97 -15.51 17.98
C PRO A 279 -11.59 -16.86 17.63
N ALA A 280 -11.09 -17.94 18.24
CA ALA A 280 -11.69 -19.25 18.07
C ALA A 280 -13.12 -19.22 18.62
N GLU A 281 -14.06 -18.72 17.83
CA GLU A 281 -15.44 -19.17 17.92
C GLU A 281 -15.36 -20.66 17.66
N VAL A 282 -15.76 -21.41 18.68
CA VAL A 282 -15.81 -22.86 18.81
C VAL A 282 -16.33 -23.52 17.52
N VAL A 283 -15.47 -23.69 16.52
CA VAL A 283 -15.73 -24.56 15.38
C VAL A 283 -15.59 -25.97 15.93
N GLY A 284 -16.72 -26.65 15.99
CA GLY A 284 -16.85 -27.97 16.57
C GLY A 284 -15.72 -28.89 16.13
N ILE A 285 -15.11 -29.53 17.12
CA ILE A 285 -14.38 -30.78 16.99
C ILE A 285 -15.31 -31.79 16.30
N ALA A 286 -15.31 -31.78 14.97
CA ALA A 286 -15.79 -32.89 14.19
C ALA A 286 -14.55 -33.74 13.88
N ASP A 287 -14.54 -34.94 14.45
CA ASP A 287 -13.51 -35.96 14.31
C ASP A 287 -12.98 -36.03 12.86
N LEU A 288 -11.73 -35.66 12.67
CA LEU A 288 -11.01 -35.97 11.44
C LEU A 288 -10.70 -37.47 11.46
N PRO A 289 -11.18 -38.27 10.48
CA PRO A 289 -10.84 -39.68 10.41
C PRO A 289 -9.47 -39.80 9.74
N PHE A 290 -8.39 -39.72 10.51
CA PHE A 290 -7.10 -40.20 10.04
C PHE A 290 -7.02 -41.72 10.27
N PRO A 291 -6.80 -42.53 9.23
CA PRO A 291 -6.52 -43.94 9.43
C PRO A 291 -5.13 -44.09 10.06
N THR A 292 -5.08 -44.55 11.31
CA THR A 292 -3.84 -44.96 11.97
C THR A 292 -3.33 -46.22 11.29
N VAL A 293 -2.24 -46.11 10.53
CA VAL A 293 -1.46 -47.28 10.12
C VAL A 293 -0.83 -47.85 11.39
N GLN A 294 -1.30 -49.00 11.87
CA GLN A 294 -0.56 -49.80 12.84
C GLN A 294 0.58 -50.50 12.09
N PRO A 295 1.85 -50.33 12.47
CA PRO A 295 2.87 -51.27 12.08
C PRO A 295 2.70 -52.50 12.97
N ASP A 296 2.43 -53.66 12.39
CA ASP A 296 2.95 -54.96 12.82
C ASP A 296 2.47 -56.03 11.83
N ASP A 297 3.30 -56.31 10.83
CA ASP A 297 3.38 -57.64 10.21
C ASP A 297 4.46 -58.40 10.98
N LEU A 298 4.04 -59.32 11.87
CA LEU A 298 4.68 -60.63 12.14
C LEU A 298 3.64 -61.61 12.72
#